data_AF-A0A3B6KDX7-F1
#
_entry.id   AF-A0A3B6KDX7-F1
#
_cell.length_a   1.000
_cell.length_b   1.000
_cell.length_c   1.000
_cell.angle_alpha   90.00
_cell.angle_beta   90.00
_cell.angle_gamma   90.00
#
_symmetry.space_group_name_H-M   'P 1'
#
loop_
_entity.id
_entity.type
_entity.pdbx_description
1 polymer ?
#
loop_
_entity_poly.entity_id
_entity_poly.type
_entity_poly.pdbx_seq_one_letter_code
_entity_poly.pdbx_strand_id
1 'polypeptide(L)'
;MDAKAALPPTSTQEQQKQEEGGGGDGSYGVLLYYKYADVPDAPALAAFYESRCRALALVGRVRVGPDGVNATLGGRMAALEKHIEEMSSNSLFDGTDFKLASCEDPIDERVARECGFTSLSVRLVKELVTLCSNPSLTTPDISFAGRHLSAAEFHSVLQTVGTGSDTEAPAGQNDVVVLDARNLYETRIGKFHVPNVETLHPEIRQYSDLPLWIDEHTEKLRGKSIMMYCTGGIRCEMASAYIRSKGEGFENVFQLYGGIQRYLEQYPDGGYFDGKNFVFDHRISVGSNKDNILGTCLICGSTYDDYSSRCRCSNCRMLVLVCSTCQDSNKEYVCELCLKNGKQCCEISVKQDYQAESELSEPSDIGKLSISNKISTSKAPGSNGSEQLKKLRILCLHGFRQNSSNFKGRTSSLAKKLKHIAELVFIDAPHKLSFVYRPHPDVCSDKPSPPSGTAKTKSAWLVSPNMSCHTMQDWKVADAPFDPLQYQEQTDGFKESYAYLESIIAQDGNFDGVLGFSQGAAMAALLCRQQQKTCGSPKFRFGIFCSGYPAPVGDFDREPIRLPSLHCFGGGEGHDRQIASRASTELAGMFEEGRCTIVEHDMGHIIPTRPPYIDRMKEFLCNFI
;
A
#
# COMPACT_ATOMS: atom_id res chain seq x y z
N MET A 1 80.28 21.93 -37.00
CA MET A 1 80.27 20.47 -36.80
C MET A 1 79.16 20.16 -35.82
N ASP A 2 78.00 19.88 -36.42
CA ASP A 2 77.09 18.76 -36.16
C ASP A 2 76.51 18.39 -34.78
N ALA A 3 75.26 17.95 -34.91
CA ALA A 3 74.39 17.15 -34.02
C ALA A 3 73.76 17.91 -32.83
N LYS A 4 72.48 18.32 -32.85
CA LYS A 4 71.20 17.59 -33.02
C LYS A 4 70.97 16.40 -32.07
N ALA A 5 69.98 16.64 -31.19
CA ALA A 5 68.83 15.78 -30.85
C ALA A 5 69.02 14.44 -30.11
N ALA A 6 68.41 14.37 -28.91
CA ALA A 6 67.48 13.29 -28.53
C ALA A 6 66.62 13.72 -27.34
N LEU A 7 65.30 13.77 -27.52
CA LEU A 7 64.28 13.80 -26.46
C LEU A 7 64.10 12.39 -25.87
N PRO A 8 63.81 12.22 -24.56
CA PRO A 8 63.20 11.00 -24.05
C PRO A 8 61.65 11.09 -24.02
N PRO A 9 60.95 9.95 -23.98
CA PRO A 9 59.56 9.83 -24.42
C PRO A 9 58.52 10.15 -23.33
N THR A 10 57.36 10.56 -23.81
CA THR A 10 56.06 10.64 -23.12
C THR A 10 55.46 9.26 -22.78
N SER A 11 54.59 9.28 -21.76
CA SER A 11 53.62 8.26 -21.30
C SER A 11 54.24 7.14 -20.45
N THR A 12 53.64 6.67 -19.35
CA THR A 12 52.26 6.75 -18.84
C THR A 12 52.30 6.27 -17.38
N GLN A 13 51.38 6.78 -16.56
CA GLN A 13 50.79 6.13 -15.38
C GLN A 13 51.71 5.27 -14.48
N GLU A 14 51.98 5.80 -13.28
CA GLU A 14 51.98 5.09 -11.98
C GLU A 14 52.88 5.85 -11.01
N GLN A 15 52.31 6.74 -10.21
CA GLN A 15 52.76 7.12 -8.86
C GLN A 15 52.00 8.36 -8.40
N GLN A 16 50.82 8.13 -7.81
CA GLN A 16 50.24 8.96 -6.76
C GLN A 16 49.20 8.09 -6.05
N LYS A 17 49.72 7.14 -5.25
CA LYS A 17 48.94 6.33 -4.32
C LYS A 17 49.73 6.25 -3.03
N GLN A 18 49.74 7.34 -2.28
CA GLN A 18 50.15 7.40 -0.88
C GLN A 18 49.89 8.81 -0.34
N GLU A 19 48.60 9.10 -0.12
CA GLU A 19 48.13 10.09 0.85
C GLU A 19 46.69 9.70 1.27
N GLU A 20 46.50 8.43 1.61
CA GLU A 20 45.35 7.96 2.41
C GLU A 20 45.91 7.51 3.76
N GLY A 21 45.97 8.47 4.67
CA GLY A 21 46.51 8.28 6.02
C GLY A 21 46.07 9.40 6.95
N GLY A 22 44.82 9.86 6.81
CA GLY A 22 44.17 10.76 7.75
C GLY A 22 43.09 9.99 8.50
N GLY A 23 43.40 9.54 9.72
CA GLY A 23 42.45 8.90 10.61
C GLY A 23 41.27 9.83 10.90
N GLY A 24 40.07 9.38 10.54
CA GLY A 24 38.80 10.00 10.88
C GLY A 24 37.79 8.88 11.09
N ASP A 25 37.32 8.77 12.33
CA ASP A 25 36.41 7.78 12.91
C ASP A 25 35.40 7.12 11.93
N GLY A 26 35.42 5.79 11.85
CA GLY A 26 34.61 4.95 10.96
C GLY A 26 33.14 4.81 11.39
N SER A 27 32.59 5.79 12.11
CA SER A 27 31.24 5.73 12.67
C SER A 27 30.18 6.05 11.60
N TYR A 28 29.14 5.20 11.54
CA TYR A 28 27.95 5.41 10.73
C TYR A 28 26.86 6.08 11.57
N GLY A 29 25.92 6.72 10.88
CA GLY A 29 24.78 7.35 11.53
C GLY A 29 23.53 7.41 10.68
N VAL A 30 22.45 7.83 11.33
CA VAL A 30 21.18 8.20 10.72
C VAL A 30 20.82 9.62 11.15
N LEU A 31 20.44 10.44 10.18
CA LEU A 31 19.96 11.79 10.34
C LEU A 31 18.48 11.87 9.99
N LEU A 32 17.66 12.34 10.92
CA LEU A 32 16.23 12.61 10.72
C LEU A 32 15.94 14.09 10.95
N TYR A 33 15.25 14.73 10.01
CA TYR A 33 14.70 16.07 10.22
C TYR A 33 13.55 16.34 9.25
N TYR A 34 12.77 17.35 9.57
CA TYR A 34 11.78 17.93 8.68
C TYR A 34 11.70 19.43 8.92
N LYS A 35 11.23 20.15 7.92
CA LYS A 35 10.98 21.58 8.00
C LYS A 35 9.74 21.87 7.18
N TYR A 36 8.69 22.39 7.83
CA TYR A 36 7.61 23.06 7.13
C TYR A 36 8.02 24.51 6.89
N ALA A 37 8.03 24.91 5.63
CA ALA A 37 8.35 26.25 5.15
C ALA A 37 7.85 26.38 3.72
N ASP A 38 7.50 27.59 3.30
CA ASP A 38 7.18 27.83 1.89
C ASP A 38 8.42 27.57 1.02
N VAL A 39 8.30 26.66 0.07
CA VAL A 39 9.36 26.27 -0.87
C VAL A 39 9.00 26.80 -2.25
N PRO A 40 9.58 27.94 -2.68
CA PRO A 40 9.22 28.59 -3.94
C PRO A 40 9.46 27.71 -5.17
N ASP A 41 10.50 26.87 -5.12
CA ASP A 41 10.87 25.94 -6.20
C ASP A 41 11.23 24.56 -5.64
N ALA A 42 10.20 23.74 -5.41
CA ALA A 42 10.36 22.37 -4.93
C ALA A 42 11.20 21.50 -5.88
N PRO A 43 11.04 21.55 -7.22
CA PRO A 43 11.94 20.88 -8.16
C PRO A 43 13.42 21.26 -7.99
N ALA A 44 13.75 22.54 -7.85
CA ALA A 44 15.13 22.98 -7.64
C ALA A 44 15.68 22.48 -6.30
N LEU A 45 14.88 22.53 -5.23
CA LEU A 45 15.29 22.01 -3.92
C LEU A 45 15.51 20.48 -3.96
N ALA A 46 14.67 19.74 -4.68
CA ALA A 46 14.86 18.30 -4.90
C ALA A 46 16.15 18.01 -5.66
N ALA A 47 16.46 18.75 -6.72
CA ALA A 47 17.71 18.62 -7.46
C ALA A 47 18.94 18.93 -6.59
N PHE A 48 18.84 19.96 -5.74
CA PHE A 48 19.86 20.28 -4.74
C PHE A 48 20.11 19.10 -3.79
N TYR A 49 19.06 18.51 -3.20
CA TYR A 49 19.20 17.32 -2.37
C TYR A 49 19.84 16.14 -3.11
N GLU A 50 19.43 15.91 -4.35
CA GLU A 50 19.94 14.78 -5.13
C GLU A 50 21.43 14.93 -5.44
N SER A 51 21.87 16.14 -5.86
CA SER A 51 23.28 16.44 -6.10
C SER A 51 24.11 16.30 -4.82
N ARG A 52 23.65 16.94 -3.74
CA ARG A 52 24.39 17.01 -2.46
C ARG A 52 24.52 15.66 -1.77
N CYS A 53 23.41 14.94 -1.61
CA CYS A 53 23.45 13.64 -0.96
C CYS A 53 24.31 12.65 -1.76
N ARG A 54 24.30 12.69 -3.10
CA ARG A 54 25.19 11.86 -3.93
C ARG A 54 26.66 12.23 -3.73
N ALA A 55 27.00 13.52 -3.73
CA ALA A 55 28.37 13.99 -3.50
C ALA A 55 28.92 13.58 -2.13
N LEU A 56 28.05 13.48 -1.13
CA LEU A 56 28.38 13.03 0.23
C LEU A 56 28.26 11.52 0.44
N ALA A 57 27.91 10.75 -0.61
CA ALA A 57 27.60 9.33 -0.54
C ALA A 57 26.55 8.97 0.52
N LEU A 58 25.56 9.85 0.72
CA LEU A 58 24.42 9.62 1.60
C LEU A 58 23.32 8.84 0.89
N VAL A 59 22.71 7.94 1.65
CA VAL A 59 21.56 7.11 1.25
C VAL A 59 20.34 7.47 2.09
N GLY A 60 19.15 6.99 1.72
CA GLY A 60 17.93 7.25 2.47
C GLY A 60 16.85 7.92 1.64
N ARG A 61 15.95 8.65 2.29
CA ARG A 61 14.76 9.24 1.66
C ARG A 61 14.67 10.72 1.94
N VAL A 62 14.41 11.49 0.90
CA VAL A 62 14.06 12.91 1.00
C VAL A 62 12.75 13.13 0.26
N ARG A 63 11.78 13.74 0.94
CA ARG A 63 10.52 14.18 0.36
C ARG A 63 10.52 15.70 0.33
N VAL A 64 10.33 16.27 -0.85
CA VAL A 64 10.29 17.71 -1.07
C VAL A 64 8.90 18.06 -1.60
N GLY A 65 8.24 18.99 -0.94
CA GLY A 65 6.94 19.51 -1.37
C GLY A 65 6.94 21.03 -1.39
N PRO A 66 5.84 21.65 -1.83
CA PRO A 66 5.69 23.11 -1.76
C PRO A 66 5.74 23.60 -0.30
N ASP A 67 5.28 22.78 0.65
CA ASP A 67 5.19 23.16 2.06
C ASP A 67 6.41 22.72 2.88
N GLY A 68 7.51 22.28 2.25
CA GLY A 68 8.77 22.02 2.94
C GLY A 68 9.50 20.73 2.56
N VAL A 69 10.20 20.14 3.53
CA VAL A 69 11.04 18.96 3.37
C VAL A 69 10.91 17.99 4.54
N ASN A 70 10.96 16.69 4.24
CA ASN A 70 11.11 15.62 5.22
C ASN A 70 12.23 14.67 4.78
N ALA A 71 13.27 14.52 5.59
CA ALA A 71 14.48 13.78 5.25
C ALA A 71 14.83 12.74 6.32
N THR A 72 15.17 11.55 5.87
CA THR A 72 15.84 10.52 6.66
C THR A 72 17.03 10.02 5.87
N LEU A 73 18.24 10.39 6.29
CA LEU A 73 19.49 10.12 5.59
C LEU A 73 20.37 9.20 6.44
N GLY A 74 21.16 8.35 5.79
CA GLY A 74 22.16 7.52 6.44
C GLY A 74 23.49 7.59 5.69
N GLY A 75 24.58 7.37 6.42
CA GLY A 75 25.93 7.42 5.89
C GLY A 75 26.96 7.60 6.99
N ARG A 76 28.21 7.90 6.59
CA ARG A 76 29.28 8.23 7.53
C ARG A 76 28.93 9.47 8.35
N MET A 77 29.26 9.48 9.64
CA MET A 77 28.97 10.60 10.55
C MET A 77 29.47 11.94 10.01
N ALA A 78 30.73 12.02 9.58
CA ALA A 78 31.29 13.24 9.01
C ALA A 78 30.54 13.75 7.75
N ALA A 79 29.95 12.85 6.96
CA ALA A 79 29.15 13.22 5.80
C ALA A 79 27.78 13.78 6.21
N LEU A 80 27.17 13.22 7.25
CA LEU A 80 25.91 13.71 7.82
C LEU A 80 26.10 15.08 8.50
N GLU A 81 27.19 15.26 9.23
CA GLU A 81 27.55 16.55 9.86
C GLU A 81 27.76 17.63 8.79
N LYS A 82 28.52 17.34 7.74
CA LYS A 82 28.69 18.24 6.60
C LYS A 82 27.37 18.55 5.89
N HIS A 83 26.43 17.60 5.84
CA HIS A 83 25.08 17.85 5.32
C HIS A 83 24.31 18.80 6.22
N ILE A 84 24.38 18.63 7.55
CA ILE A 84 23.72 19.50 8.54
C ILE A 84 24.24 20.93 8.45
N GLU A 85 25.56 21.12 8.40
CA GLU A 85 26.19 22.43 8.26
C GLU A 85 25.65 23.19 7.04
N GLU A 86 25.55 22.50 5.91
CA GLU A 86 25.07 23.13 4.69
C GLU A 86 23.57 23.45 4.74
N MET A 87 22.74 22.54 5.27
CA MET A 87 21.32 22.87 5.44
C MET A 87 21.16 24.07 6.38
N SER A 88 21.93 24.10 7.48
CA SER A 88 21.89 25.18 8.47
C SER A 88 22.38 26.52 7.93
N SER A 89 23.17 26.53 6.85
CA SER A 89 23.59 27.76 6.17
C SER A 89 22.51 28.39 5.29
N ASN A 90 21.44 27.66 5.00
CA ASN A 90 20.32 28.11 4.18
C ASN A 90 19.16 28.51 5.10
N SER A 91 18.71 29.77 4.97
CA SER A 91 17.64 30.35 5.79
C SER A 91 16.32 29.57 5.74
N LEU A 92 16.08 28.79 4.69
CA LEU A 92 14.92 27.89 4.61
C LEU A 92 14.87 26.89 5.77
N PHE A 93 16.04 26.49 6.30
CA PHE A 93 16.16 25.50 7.37
C PHE A 93 16.48 26.11 8.73
N ASP A 94 16.32 27.42 8.92
CA ASP A 94 16.53 28.06 10.21
C ASP A 94 15.67 27.41 11.31
N GLY A 95 16.30 27.12 12.45
CA GLY A 95 15.65 26.46 13.59
C GLY A 95 15.22 25.02 13.35
N THR A 96 15.72 24.36 12.29
CA THR A 96 15.43 22.94 12.05
C THR A 96 16.02 22.06 13.13
N ASP A 97 15.21 21.14 13.65
CA ASP A 97 15.63 20.14 14.62
C ASP A 97 16.28 18.92 13.94
N PHE A 98 17.60 19.00 13.72
CA PHE A 98 18.40 17.90 13.17
C PHE A 98 18.66 16.83 14.24
N LYS A 99 18.08 15.65 14.04
CA LYS A 99 18.23 14.51 14.95
C LYS A 99 19.23 13.53 14.37
N LEU A 100 20.48 13.68 14.79
CA LEU A 100 21.60 12.81 14.41
C LEU A 100 21.78 11.73 15.47
N ALA A 101 21.91 10.48 15.03
CA ALA A 101 22.17 9.36 15.90
C ALA A 101 23.22 8.44 15.28
N SER A 102 24.19 8.01 16.08
CA SER A 102 25.16 7.00 15.68
C SER A 102 24.50 5.63 15.59
N CYS A 103 25.02 4.79 14.69
CA CYS A 103 24.61 3.41 14.53
C CYS A 103 25.76 2.58 13.95
N GLU A 104 25.69 1.27 14.13
CA GLU A 104 26.56 0.34 13.40
C GLU A 104 26.17 0.31 11.91
N ASP A 105 27.11 -0.08 11.05
CA ASP A 105 26.88 -0.27 9.61
C ASP A 105 25.71 -1.27 9.42
N PRO A 106 24.80 -1.11 8.42
CA PRO A 106 23.63 -1.96 8.32
C PRO A 106 24.02 -3.43 8.19
N ILE A 107 23.77 -4.19 9.26
CA ILE A 107 24.11 -5.62 9.37
C ILE A 107 23.27 -6.46 8.38
N ASP A 108 22.08 -5.97 7.99
CA ASP A 108 21.14 -6.66 7.11
C ASP A 108 20.76 -5.82 5.88
N GLU A 109 21.27 -6.21 4.71
CA GLU A 109 20.96 -5.59 3.41
C GLU A 109 19.46 -5.60 3.08
N ARG A 110 18.69 -6.59 3.54
CA ARG A 110 17.25 -6.69 3.30
C ARG A 110 16.51 -5.60 4.08
N VAL A 111 16.86 -5.41 5.35
CA VAL A 111 16.28 -4.34 6.19
C VAL A 111 16.67 -2.98 5.65
N ALA A 112 17.95 -2.78 5.29
CA ALA A 112 18.41 -1.55 4.66
C ALA A 112 17.62 -1.26 3.37
N ARG A 113 17.37 -2.27 2.53
CA ARG A 113 16.62 -2.13 1.27
C ARG A 113 15.15 -1.80 1.52
N GLU A 114 14.49 -2.50 2.45
CA GLU A 114 13.09 -2.23 2.80
C GLU A 114 12.90 -0.86 3.46
N CYS A 115 13.88 -0.40 4.24
CA CYS A 115 13.89 0.93 4.85
C CYS A 115 14.39 2.02 3.88
N GLY A 116 14.77 1.68 2.65
CA GLY A 116 15.20 2.66 1.63
C GLY A 116 16.56 3.30 1.90
N PHE A 117 17.45 2.58 2.60
CA PHE A 117 18.83 3.00 2.92
C PHE A 117 19.87 2.28 2.05
N THR A 118 19.48 1.49 1.04
CA THR A 118 20.44 0.96 0.05
C THR A 118 20.72 1.94 -1.09
N SER A 119 19.91 2.99 -1.22
CA SER A 119 20.07 4.03 -2.22
C SER A 119 19.42 5.33 -1.74
N LEU A 120 19.80 6.43 -2.37
CA LEU A 120 19.12 7.71 -2.19
C LEU A 120 17.81 7.73 -3.00
N SER A 121 16.71 8.13 -2.35
CA SER A 121 15.43 8.42 -3.02
C SER A 121 14.97 9.83 -2.65
N VAL A 122 15.13 10.77 -3.59
CA VAL A 122 14.53 12.10 -3.52
C VAL A 122 13.22 12.09 -4.30
N ARG A 123 12.13 12.55 -3.69
CA ARG A 123 10.80 12.54 -4.31
C ARG A 123 10.09 13.88 -4.13
N LEU A 124 9.58 14.40 -5.23
CA LEU A 124 8.57 15.45 -5.19
C LEU A 124 7.25 14.88 -4.69
N VAL A 125 6.67 15.55 -3.70
CA VAL A 125 5.42 15.13 -3.06
C VAL A 125 4.48 16.33 -2.93
N LYS A 126 3.18 16.06 -2.92
CA LYS A 126 2.17 17.08 -2.59
C LYS A 126 2.16 17.40 -1.11
N GLU A 127 2.35 16.39 -0.28
CA GLU A 127 2.37 16.49 1.18
C GLU A 127 3.59 15.74 1.71
N LEU A 128 4.31 16.33 2.67
CA LEU A 128 5.49 15.70 3.29
C LEU A 128 5.13 14.37 3.96
N VAL A 129 3.96 14.35 4.62
CA VAL A 129 3.30 13.16 5.13
C VAL A 129 1.83 13.23 4.73
N THR A 130 1.33 12.17 4.10
CA THR A 130 -0.03 12.16 3.55
C THR A 130 -1.08 12.14 4.67
N LEU A 131 -1.72 13.27 4.95
CA LEU A 131 -2.69 13.41 6.05
C LEU A 131 -4.00 12.69 5.74
N CYS A 132 -4.47 12.73 4.49
CA CYS A 132 -5.70 12.07 4.10
C CYS A 132 -5.60 11.47 2.70
N SER A 133 -6.24 10.32 2.49
CA SER A 133 -6.39 9.72 1.16
C SER A 133 -7.61 10.28 0.40
N ASN A 134 -8.44 11.07 1.08
CA ASN A 134 -9.62 11.72 0.53
C ASN A 134 -9.23 13.08 -0.08
N PRO A 135 -9.26 13.25 -1.41
CA PRO A 135 -8.94 14.54 -2.04
C PRO A 135 -9.96 15.65 -1.74
N SER A 136 -11.13 15.32 -1.19
CA SER A 136 -12.14 16.30 -0.77
C SER A 136 -11.85 16.87 0.63
N LEU A 137 -10.94 16.27 1.38
CA LEU A 137 -10.48 16.84 2.64
C LEU A 137 -9.44 17.92 2.31
N THR A 138 -9.76 19.17 2.62
CA THR A 138 -8.78 20.25 2.51
C THR A 138 -7.66 20.00 3.50
N THR A 139 -6.42 19.91 3.02
CA THR A 139 -5.23 19.86 3.86
C THR A 139 -5.23 21.11 4.74
N PRO A 140 -5.16 20.98 6.08
CA PRO A 140 -5.20 22.13 6.95
C PRO A 140 -3.95 22.97 6.76
N ASP A 141 -4.08 24.29 6.89
CA ASP A 141 -2.90 25.16 6.88
C ASP A 141 -2.06 24.87 8.13
N ILE A 142 -0.75 24.70 7.90
CA ILE A 142 0.25 24.45 8.94
C ILE A 142 0.27 25.55 10.02
N SER A 143 -0.16 26.77 9.70
CA SER A 143 -0.33 27.87 10.66
C SER A 143 -1.30 27.53 11.80
N PHE A 144 -2.19 26.55 11.59
CA PHE A 144 -3.09 26.02 12.60
C PHE A 144 -2.47 24.90 13.46
N ALA A 145 -1.20 24.54 13.27
CA ALA A 145 -0.55 23.51 14.09
C ALA A 145 -0.69 23.81 15.59
N GLY A 146 -0.79 22.75 16.39
CA GLY A 146 -0.89 22.82 17.84
C GLY A 146 0.38 23.39 18.47
N ARG A 147 0.28 23.89 19.69
CA ARG A 147 1.43 24.48 20.39
C ARG A 147 2.47 23.40 20.71
N HIS A 148 3.71 23.62 20.30
CA HIS A 148 4.83 22.75 20.67
C HIS A 148 5.14 22.84 22.16
N LEU A 149 5.33 21.69 22.79
CA LEU A 149 5.86 21.54 24.14
C LEU A 149 7.19 20.80 24.06
N SER A 150 8.22 21.31 24.72
CA SER A 150 9.45 20.55 24.95
C SER A 150 9.17 19.26 25.72
N ALA A 151 10.12 18.32 25.70
CA ALA A 151 9.98 17.07 26.46
C ALA A 151 9.69 17.31 27.95
N ALA A 152 10.37 18.30 28.56
CA ALA A 152 10.18 18.65 29.96
C ALA A 152 8.81 19.27 30.24
N GLU A 153 8.34 20.19 29.39
CA GLU A 153 7.00 20.78 29.52
C GLU A 153 5.92 19.72 29.34
N PHE A 154 6.05 18.86 28.32
CA PHE A 154 5.12 17.76 28.07
C PHE A 154 5.03 16.82 29.27
N HIS A 155 6.18 16.41 29.83
CA HIS A 155 6.24 15.58 31.03
C HIS A 155 5.61 16.26 32.24
N SER A 156 5.89 17.54 32.47
CA SER A 156 5.37 18.30 33.60
C SER A 156 3.84 18.46 33.56
N VAL A 157 3.28 18.69 32.37
CA VAL A 157 1.81 18.73 32.19
C VAL A 157 1.22 17.37 32.55
N LEU A 158 1.77 16.26 32.05
CA LEU A 158 1.30 14.91 32.36
C LEU A 158 1.42 14.56 33.84
N GLN A 159 2.51 14.96 34.48
CA GLN A 159 2.73 14.75 35.91
C GLN A 159 1.72 15.52 36.77
N THR A 160 1.44 16.78 36.41
CA THR A 160 0.50 17.64 37.14
C THR A 160 -0.92 17.06 37.09
N VAL A 161 -1.34 16.54 35.93
CA VAL A 161 -2.66 15.95 35.77
C VAL A 161 -2.72 14.56 36.43
N GLY A 162 -1.69 13.73 36.24
CA GLY A 162 -1.67 12.36 36.78
C GLY A 162 -1.59 12.26 38.31
N THR A 163 -1.14 13.33 38.98
CA THR A 163 -1.06 13.43 40.45
C THR A 163 -2.28 14.10 41.10
N GLY A 164 -3.23 14.61 40.30
CA GLY A 164 -4.50 15.16 40.78
C GLY A 164 -5.38 14.07 41.43
N SER A 165 -5.67 14.25 42.72
CA SER A 165 -6.35 13.31 43.61
C SER A 165 -7.85 13.12 43.35
N ASP A 166 -8.35 11.93 43.72
CA ASP A 166 -9.74 11.45 43.91
C ASP A 166 -10.68 12.33 44.78
N THR A 167 -10.44 13.63 44.92
CA THR A 167 -11.34 14.56 45.59
C THR A 167 -12.20 15.26 44.56
N GLU A 168 -13.52 15.02 44.60
CA GLU A 168 -14.59 15.69 43.86
C GLU A 168 -14.17 17.03 43.23
N ALA A 169 -13.59 16.97 42.03
CA ALA A 169 -13.16 18.17 41.33
C ALA A 169 -14.41 18.83 40.74
N PRO A 170 -14.65 20.13 41.00
CA PRO A 170 -15.82 20.82 40.47
C PRO A 170 -15.74 20.81 38.94
N ALA A 171 -16.88 20.52 38.31
CA ALA A 171 -17.07 20.48 36.86
C ALA A 171 -16.47 21.73 36.19
N GLY A 172 -15.28 21.59 35.59
CA GLY A 172 -14.56 22.72 34.99
C GLY A 172 -13.06 22.51 34.72
N GLN A 173 -12.43 21.44 35.21
CA GLN A 173 -11.07 21.07 34.78
C GLN A 173 -11.12 20.43 33.40
N ASN A 174 -10.52 21.10 32.40
CA ASN A 174 -10.36 20.60 31.04
C ASN A 174 -9.59 19.27 31.08
N ASP A 175 -10.33 18.17 30.95
CA ASP A 175 -9.81 16.81 30.90
C ASP A 175 -8.69 16.71 29.86
N VAL A 176 -7.53 16.17 30.25
CA VAL A 176 -6.36 16.05 29.38
C VAL A 176 -6.38 14.68 28.75
N VAL A 177 -6.19 14.64 27.43
CA VAL A 177 -6.08 13.37 26.68
C VAL A 177 -4.77 13.33 25.93
N VAL A 178 -4.16 12.16 25.92
CA VAL A 178 -2.94 11.91 25.14
C VAL A 178 -3.33 11.16 23.86
N LEU A 179 -2.95 11.67 22.69
CA LEU A 179 -3.31 11.09 21.40
C LEU A 179 -2.06 10.59 20.64
N ASP A 180 -2.00 9.29 20.41
CA ASP A 180 -0.95 8.66 19.58
C ASP A 180 -1.28 8.86 18.09
N ALA A 181 -0.52 9.71 17.39
CA ALA A 181 -0.72 9.96 15.97
C ALA A 181 -0.01 8.92 15.06
N ARG A 182 0.41 7.77 15.62
CA ARG A 182 1.17 6.74 14.89
C ARG A 182 0.30 5.59 14.41
N ASN A 183 0.89 4.73 13.57
CA ASN A 183 0.25 3.51 13.14
C ASN A 183 0.28 2.46 14.25
N LEU A 184 -0.66 1.51 14.20
CA LEU A 184 -0.81 0.46 15.21
C LEU A 184 0.47 -0.34 15.45
N TYR A 185 1.24 -0.66 14.40
CA TYR A 185 2.49 -1.41 14.57
C TYR A 185 3.57 -0.63 15.34
N GLU A 186 3.47 0.71 15.40
CA GLU A 186 4.38 1.55 16.18
C GLU A 186 3.93 1.60 17.65
N THR A 187 2.63 1.76 17.88
CA THR A 187 2.01 1.75 19.22
C THR A 187 2.15 0.39 19.92
N ARG A 188 2.20 -0.72 19.16
CA ARG A 188 2.28 -2.08 19.70
C ARG A 188 3.56 -2.33 20.49
N ILE A 189 4.67 -1.67 20.13
CA ILE A 189 5.97 -1.91 20.76
C ILE A 189 6.38 -0.81 21.74
N GLY A 190 5.71 0.33 21.72
CA GLY A 190 5.93 1.38 22.72
C GLY A 190 4.88 2.47 22.62
N LYS A 191 4.48 3.06 23.76
CA LYS A 191 3.42 4.07 23.84
C LYS A 191 3.52 4.85 25.16
N PHE A 192 2.89 6.02 25.20
CA PHE A 192 2.73 6.72 26.47
C PHE A 192 1.73 6.00 27.36
N HIS A 193 2.06 5.89 28.63
CA HIS A 193 1.17 5.46 29.68
C HIS A 193 1.33 6.41 30.87
N VAL A 194 0.25 7.11 31.19
CA VAL A 194 0.21 8.10 32.26
C VAL A 194 -0.94 7.70 33.19
N PRO A 195 -0.68 7.51 34.49
CA PRO A 195 -1.74 7.22 35.45
C PRO A 195 -2.82 8.31 35.41
N ASN A 196 -4.09 7.90 35.45
CA ASN A 196 -5.26 8.80 35.51
C ASN A 196 -5.44 9.75 34.31
N VAL A 197 -4.74 9.53 33.20
CA VAL A 197 -4.90 10.31 31.96
C VAL A 197 -5.27 9.36 30.82
N GLU A 198 -6.37 9.64 30.13
CA GLU A 198 -6.80 8.81 29.01
C GLU A 198 -5.79 8.93 27.85
N THR A 199 -5.25 7.79 27.43
CA THR A 199 -4.41 7.70 26.23
C THR A 199 -5.22 7.07 25.09
N LEU A 200 -5.49 7.87 24.07
CA LEU A 200 -6.20 7.53 22.86
C LEU A 200 -5.25 6.89 21.86
N HIS A 201 -5.52 5.62 21.54
CA HIS A 201 -4.82 4.87 20.50
C HIS A 201 -5.77 4.63 19.32
N PRO A 202 -5.61 5.36 18.20
CA PRO A 202 -6.51 5.26 17.05
C PRO A 202 -6.54 3.88 16.36
N GLU A 203 -5.59 3.00 16.66
CA GLU A 203 -5.40 1.70 16.00
C GLU A 203 -5.36 1.79 14.45
N ILE A 204 -4.86 2.91 13.90
CA ILE A 204 -4.82 3.15 12.45
C ILE A 204 -3.74 2.32 11.76
N ARG A 205 -3.99 1.90 10.51
CA ARG A 205 -3.01 1.12 9.71
C ARG A 205 -1.97 2.02 9.05
N GLN A 206 -2.42 3.21 8.67
CA GLN A 206 -1.66 4.24 7.99
C GLN A 206 -2.11 5.60 8.54
N TYR A 207 -1.18 6.56 8.57
CA TYR A 207 -1.44 7.90 9.09
C TYR A 207 -2.60 8.60 8.37
N SER A 208 -2.83 8.29 7.09
CA SER A 208 -3.92 8.86 6.29
C SER A 208 -5.33 8.41 6.71
N ASP A 209 -5.43 7.46 7.65
CA ASP A 209 -6.69 7.06 8.29
C ASP A 209 -6.97 7.87 9.58
N LEU A 210 -6.00 8.65 10.10
CA LEU A 210 -6.14 9.41 11.35
C LEU A 210 -7.26 10.47 11.30
N PRO A 211 -7.42 11.28 10.24
CA PRO A 211 -8.51 12.26 10.18
C PRO A 211 -9.89 11.62 10.31
N LEU A 212 -10.10 10.47 9.66
CA LEU A 212 -11.36 9.73 9.77
C LEU A 212 -11.62 9.27 11.20
N TRP A 213 -10.59 8.76 11.88
CA TRP A 213 -10.70 8.37 13.28
C TRP A 213 -11.04 9.58 14.17
N ILE A 214 -10.40 10.73 13.95
CA ILE A 214 -10.70 11.98 14.68
C ILE A 214 -12.15 12.40 14.45
N ASP A 215 -12.65 12.31 13.21
CA ASP A 215 -14.04 12.66 12.87
C ASP A 215 -15.03 11.75 13.60
N GLU A 216 -14.77 10.44 13.61
CA GLU A 216 -15.60 9.42 14.26
C GLU A 216 -15.57 9.47 15.80
N HIS A 217 -14.58 10.16 16.39
CA HIS A 217 -14.35 10.24 17.85
C HIS A 217 -14.24 11.68 18.36
N THR A 218 -14.95 12.59 17.69
CA THR A 218 -14.97 14.04 17.99
C THR A 218 -15.32 14.31 19.46
N GLU A 219 -16.20 13.50 20.05
CA GLU A 219 -16.63 13.56 21.46
C GLU A 219 -15.51 13.24 22.47
N LYS A 220 -14.50 12.47 22.07
CA LYS A 220 -13.33 12.18 22.92
C LYS A 220 -12.32 13.32 22.96
N LEU A 221 -12.47 14.30 22.07
CA LEU A 221 -11.49 15.35 21.84
C LEU A 221 -12.07 16.75 22.13
N ARG A 222 -13.35 16.98 21.83
CA ARG A 222 -14.01 18.28 22.01
C ARG A 222 -14.00 18.72 23.47
N GLY A 223 -13.58 19.95 23.73
CA GLY A 223 -13.53 20.57 25.06
C GLY A 223 -12.35 20.10 25.93
N LYS A 224 -11.51 19.20 25.43
CA LYS A 224 -10.37 18.63 26.15
C LYS A 224 -9.06 19.31 25.77
N SER A 225 -8.04 19.15 26.62
CA SER A 225 -6.66 19.51 26.25
C SER A 225 -5.98 18.30 25.61
N ILE A 226 -5.69 18.39 24.32
CA ILE A 226 -5.21 17.26 23.52
C ILE A 226 -3.69 17.33 23.42
N MET A 227 -2.99 16.35 24.01
CA MET A 227 -1.54 16.20 23.96
C MET A 227 -1.14 15.14 22.93
N MET A 228 -0.60 15.57 21.80
CA MET A 228 -0.27 14.67 20.68
C MET A 228 1.21 14.29 20.66
N TYR A 229 1.49 13.06 20.24
CA TYR A 229 2.86 12.63 19.98
C TYR A 229 2.95 11.70 18.76
N CYS A 230 4.14 11.65 18.17
CA CYS A 230 4.55 10.64 17.20
C CYS A 230 6.07 10.41 17.29
N THR A 231 6.65 9.58 16.42
CA THR A 231 8.09 9.23 16.47
C THR A 231 9.02 10.44 16.52
N GLY A 232 8.86 11.39 15.60
CA GLY A 232 9.79 12.52 15.41
C GLY A 232 9.15 13.90 15.28
N GLY A 233 7.82 14.01 15.46
CA GLY A 233 7.06 15.27 15.45
C GLY A 233 6.23 15.53 14.18
N ILE A 234 6.74 15.22 12.99
CA ILE A 234 6.16 15.65 11.70
C ILE A 234 4.66 15.31 11.48
N ARG A 235 4.16 14.19 12.02
CA ARG A 235 2.74 13.80 11.91
C ARG A 235 1.84 14.64 12.82
N CYS A 236 2.35 15.10 13.95
CA CYS A 236 1.58 15.93 14.87
C CYS A 236 1.30 17.30 14.27
N GLU A 237 2.18 17.82 13.41
CA GLU A 237 2.01 19.12 12.77
C GLU A 237 0.67 19.23 12.02
N MET A 238 0.47 18.36 11.03
CA MET A 238 -0.75 18.37 10.23
C MET A 238 -1.96 17.80 10.98
N ALA A 239 -1.76 16.85 11.89
CA ALA A 239 -2.86 16.26 12.65
C ALA A 239 -3.42 17.24 13.69
N SER A 240 -2.56 18.02 14.35
CA SER A 240 -2.99 19.06 15.30
C SER A 240 -3.63 20.23 14.57
N ALA A 241 -3.10 20.63 13.41
CA ALA A 241 -3.74 21.61 12.53
C ALA A 241 -5.13 21.14 12.09
N TYR A 242 -5.27 19.86 11.74
CA TYR A 242 -6.56 19.27 11.39
C TYR A 242 -7.57 19.34 12.53
N ILE A 243 -7.16 18.98 13.76
CA ILE A 243 -8.03 19.07 14.94
C ILE A 243 -8.45 20.52 15.17
N ARG A 244 -7.51 21.48 15.20
CA ARG A 244 -7.81 22.90 15.40
C ARG A 244 -8.71 23.49 14.31
N SER A 245 -8.61 23.00 13.07
CA SER A 245 -9.48 23.43 11.95
C SER A 245 -10.97 23.12 12.16
N LYS A 246 -11.31 22.23 13.10
CA LYS A 246 -12.70 21.91 13.45
C LYS A 246 -13.44 23.01 14.21
N GLY A 247 -12.74 24.04 14.66
CA GLY A 247 -13.33 25.21 15.31
C GLY A 247 -13.64 25.00 16.79
N GLU A 248 -14.80 25.48 17.23
CA GLU A 248 -15.15 25.62 18.65
C GLU A 248 -15.02 24.31 19.43
N GLY A 249 -14.27 24.35 20.53
CA GLY A 249 -13.97 23.21 21.39
C GLY A 249 -12.76 22.36 20.95
N PHE A 250 -11.99 22.79 19.95
CA PHE A 250 -10.76 22.12 19.49
C PHE A 250 -9.53 23.02 19.54
N GLU A 251 -9.54 24.06 20.36
CA GLU A 251 -8.49 25.08 20.40
C GLU A 251 -7.23 24.58 21.15
N ASN A 252 -7.44 23.76 22.19
CA ASN A 252 -6.41 23.34 23.13
C ASN A 252 -5.66 22.10 22.64
N VAL A 253 -4.87 22.25 21.56
CA VAL A 253 -4.03 21.17 21.01
C VAL A 253 -2.56 21.47 21.23
N PHE A 254 -1.86 20.54 21.87
CA PHE A 254 -0.44 20.58 22.17
C PHE A 254 0.26 19.39 21.52
N GLN A 255 1.52 19.56 21.14
CA GLN A 255 2.30 18.49 20.50
C GLN A 255 3.72 18.42 21.06
N LEU A 256 4.22 17.20 21.23
CA LEU A 256 5.58 16.94 21.71
C LEU A 256 6.62 17.35 20.65
N TYR A 257 7.37 18.42 20.94
CA TYR A 257 8.44 18.92 20.10
C TYR A 257 9.53 17.85 19.91
N GLY A 258 9.87 17.58 18.65
CA GLY A 258 10.82 16.53 18.29
C GLY A 258 10.32 15.09 18.54
N GLY A 259 9.08 14.91 18.99
CA GLY A 259 8.43 13.61 19.17
C GLY A 259 9.04 12.74 20.27
N ILE A 260 8.68 11.45 20.24
CA ILE A 260 9.17 10.45 21.21
C ILE A 260 10.71 10.43 21.24
N GLN A 261 11.37 10.67 20.11
CA GLN A 261 12.83 10.69 20.04
C GLN A 261 13.45 11.69 21.02
N ARG A 262 13.07 12.98 20.96
CA ARG A 262 13.59 13.99 21.89
C ARG A 262 13.16 13.73 23.34
N TYR A 263 12.00 13.12 23.53
CA TYR A 263 11.53 12.75 24.86
C TYR A 263 12.38 11.64 25.50
N LEU A 264 12.74 10.59 24.75
CA LEU A 264 13.61 9.52 25.26
C LEU A 264 15.06 9.96 25.44
N GLU A 265 15.53 10.95 24.68
CA GLU A 265 16.84 11.59 24.93
C GLU A 265 16.84 12.33 26.28
N GLN A 266 15.74 13.01 26.62
CA GLN A 266 15.59 13.73 27.89
C GLN A 266 15.27 12.80 29.07
N TYR A 267 14.56 11.71 28.82
CA TYR A 267 14.15 10.69 29.80
C TYR A 267 14.61 9.30 29.33
N PRO A 268 15.90 8.94 29.50
CA PRO A 268 16.45 7.67 29.03
C PRO A 268 15.86 6.43 29.74
N ASP A 269 15.32 6.63 30.95
CA ASP A 269 14.53 5.64 31.70
C ASP A 269 13.11 5.48 31.14
N GLY A 270 12.76 6.20 30.07
CA GLY A 270 11.47 6.18 29.42
C GLY A 270 10.44 7.14 30.03
N GLY A 271 10.60 7.65 31.25
CA GLY A 271 9.56 8.45 31.91
C GLY A 271 8.17 7.79 31.80
N TYR A 272 7.17 8.52 31.27
CA TYR A 272 5.83 8.01 30.90
C TYR A 272 5.73 7.24 29.58
N PHE A 273 6.81 7.08 28.81
CA PHE A 273 6.83 6.26 27.60
C PHE A 273 7.34 4.86 27.95
N ASP A 274 6.51 3.85 27.70
CA ASP A 274 6.86 2.45 27.93
C ASP A 274 7.24 1.76 26.61
N GLY A 275 8.20 0.83 26.66
CA GLY A 275 8.63 0.03 25.53
C GLY A 275 9.62 0.73 24.59
N LYS A 276 9.50 0.44 23.29
CA LYS A 276 10.40 0.89 22.21
C LYS A 276 9.72 1.84 21.24
N ASN A 277 10.44 2.86 20.81
CA ASN A 277 10.03 3.78 19.75
C ASN A 277 10.39 3.22 18.37
N PHE A 278 9.39 2.86 17.58
CA PHE A 278 9.59 2.42 16.19
C PHE A 278 10.23 3.54 15.33
N VAL A 279 11.30 3.22 14.60
CA VAL A 279 11.99 4.13 13.69
C VAL A 279 12.02 3.60 12.26
N PHE A 280 12.05 4.50 11.28
CA PHE A 280 11.89 4.16 9.86
C PHE A 280 13.23 3.94 9.13
N ASP A 281 14.22 3.43 9.85
CA ASP A 281 15.58 3.12 9.39
C ASP A 281 15.99 1.70 9.80
N HIS A 282 17.26 1.34 9.57
CA HIS A 282 17.74 -0.02 9.78
C HIS A 282 17.74 -0.44 11.27
N ARG A 283 17.65 0.50 12.21
CA ARG A 283 17.57 0.20 13.64
C ARG A 283 16.21 -0.37 14.04
N ILE A 284 15.17 -0.14 13.23
CA ILE A 284 13.78 -0.63 13.40
C ILE A 284 13.05 -0.05 14.61
N SER A 285 13.68 -0.03 15.77
CA SER A 285 13.18 0.59 16.99
C SER A 285 14.33 1.02 17.90
N VAL A 286 14.13 2.09 18.66
CA VAL A 286 15.04 2.55 19.72
C VAL A 286 14.29 2.52 21.05
N GLY A 287 14.85 1.89 22.07
CA GLY A 287 14.19 1.63 23.35
C GLY A 287 14.59 2.59 24.46
N SER A 288 13.75 2.71 25.47
CA SER A 288 14.19 3.18 26.79
C SER A 288 15.04 2.09 27.48
N ASN A 289 15.78 2.46 28.52
CA ASN A 289 16.55 1.50 29.34
C ASN A 289 15.67 0.56 30.18
N LYS A 290 14.33 0.64 30.07
CA LYS A 290 13.40 -0.28 30.72
C LYS A 290 13.24 -1.55 29.89
N ASP A 291 13.50 -2.70 30.50
CA ASP A 291 13.24 -4.03 29.92
C ASP A 291 11.74 -4.39 29.88
N ASN A 292 10.87 -3.43 29.58
CA ASN A 292 9.43 -3.64 29.51
C ASN A 292 8.99 -3.92 28.06
N ILE A 293 8.82 -5.19 27.73
CA ILE A 293 8.35 -5.65 26.42
C ILE A 293 6.82 -5.57 26.39
N LEU A 294 6.28 -4.54 25.74
CA LEU A 294 4.82 -4.36 25.58
C LEU A 294 4.22 -5.26 24.49
N GLY A 295 4.99 -5.53 23.45
CA GLY A 295 4.53 -6.29 22.30
C GLY A 295 4.33 -7.77 22.63
N THR A 296 3.46 -8.42 21.87
CA THR A 296 3.25 -9.86 21.94
C THR A 296 3.30 -10.50 20.56
N CYS A 297 3.78 -11.74 20.51
CA CYS A 297 3.75 -12.56 19.32
C CYS A 297 2.29 -12.79 18.90
N LEU A 298 1.98 -12.51 17.64
CA LEU A 298 0.67 -12.70 17.03
C LEU A 298 0.15 -14.15 17.14
N ILE A 299 1.05 -15.13 17.20
CA ILE A 299 0.70 -16.55 17.13
C ILE A 299 0.59 -17.18 18.53
N CYS A 300 1.65 -17.10 19.34
CA CYS A 300 1.70 -17.77 20.64
C CYS A 300 1.41 -16.85 21.83
N GLY A 301 1.29 -15.53 21.62
CA GLY A 301 1.05 -14.55 22.68
C GLY A 301 2.25 -14.26 23.59
N SER A 302 3.41 -14.89 23.38
CA SER A 302 4.61 -14.59 24.18
C SER A 302 5.05 -13.13 24.01
N THR A 303 5.67 -12.54 25.03
CA THR A 303 6.26 -11.20 24.92
C THR A 303 7.27 -11.16 23.78
N TYR A 304 7.12 -10.17 22.88
CA TYR A 304 7.97 -10.00 21.71
C TYR A 304 7.73 -8.61 21.09
N ASP A 305 8.77 -7.84 20.82
CA ASP A 305 8.66 -6.47 20.30
C ASP A 305 9.62 -6.17 19.13
N ASP A 306 10.22 -7.21 18.54
CA ASP A 306 11.19 -7.08 17.46
C ASP A 306 10.52 -7.29 16.08
N TYR A 307 10.75 -6.33 15.17
CA TYR A 307 10.28 -6.37 13.79
C TYR A 307 11.36 -6.72 12.76
N SER A 308 12.54 -7.18 13.19
CA SER A 308 13.68 -7.53 12.32
C SER A 308 13.34 -8.59 11.26
N SER A 309 12.46 -9.53 11.59
CA SER A 309 11.96 -10.53 10.63
C SER A 309 11.09 -9.92 9.51
N ARG A 310 10.57 -8.71 9.73
CA ARG A 310 9.69 -7.98 8.81
C ARG A 310 8.45 -8.79 8.42
N CYS A 311 7.92 -9.60 9.36
CA CYS A 311 6.67 -10.32 9.18
C CYS A 311 5.52 -9.35 8.89
N ARG A 312 4.67 -9.70 7.93
CA ARG A 312 3.58 -8.86 7.46
C ARG A 312 2.28 -9.61 7.39
N CYS A 313 1.20 -8.92 7.70
CA CYS A 313 -0.13 -9.45 7.48
C CYS A 313 -0.36 -9.74 5.98
N SER A 314 -0.86 -10.93 5.65
CA SER A 314 -1.16 -11.38 4.30
C SER A 314 -2.21 -10.50 3.60
N ASN A 315 -3.18 -9.95 4.34
CA ASN A 315 -4.27 -9.17 3.74
C ASN A 315 -3.98 -7.67 3.60
N CYS A 316 -3.26 -7.07 4.55
CA CYS A 316 -3.06 -5.60 4.59
C CYS A 316 -1.60 -5.16 4.54
N ARG A 317 -0.64 -6.11 4.61
CA ARG A 317 0.81 -5.88 4.58
C ARG A 317 1.40 -5.07 5.75
N MET A 318 0.57 -4.69 6.74
CA MET A 318 1.01 -4.08 8.00
C MET A 318 1.98 -5.03 8.73
N LEU A 319 2.99 -4.46 9.38
CA LEU A 319 3.94 -5.21 10.18
C LEU A 319 3.26 -5.90 11.38
N VAL A 320 3.61 -7.16 11.61
CA VAL A 320 3.11 -7.98 12.71
C VAL A 320 4.29 -8.57 13.48
N LEU A 321 4.11 -8.74 14.79
CA LEU A 321 5.11 -9.31 15.68
C LEU A 321 4.97 -10.83 15.65
N VAL A 322 6.03 -11.53 15.24
CA VAL A 322 6.09 -12.99 15.22
C VAL A 322 7.43 -13.39 15.79
N CYS A 323 7.43 -14.03 16.97
CA CYS A 323 8.65 -14.43 17.64
C CYS A 323 9.43 -15.47 16.82
N SER A 324 10.74 -15.58 17.07
CA SER A 324 11.66 -16.44 16.31
C SER A 324 11.19 -17.89 16.20
N THR A 325 10.52 -18.43 17.22
CA THR A 325 9.99 -19.80 17.22
C THR A 325 8.70 -19.97 16.41
N CYS A 326 7.94 -18.89 16.18
CA CYS A 326 6.71 -18.90 15.39
C CYS A 326 6.91 -18.51 13.93
N GLN A 327 8.08 -17.98 13.59
CA GLN A 327 8.43 -17.60 12.23
C GLN A 327 8.51 -18.84 11.35
N ASP A 328 7.68 -18.87 10.31
CA ASP A 328 7.61 -19.92 9.30
C ASP A 328 7.31 -19.29 7.94
N SER A 329 8.07 -19.65 6.92
CA SER A 329 7.91 -19.14 5.55
C SER A 329 6.61 -19.59 4.88
N ASN A 330 6.00 -20.67 5.37
CA ASN A 330 4.78 -21.25 4.81
C ASN A 330 3.52 -20.80 5.54
N LYS A 331 3.64 -20.01 6.61
CA LYS A 331 2.49 -19.49 7.37
C LYS A 331 2.06 -18.13 6.86
N GLU A 332 0.76 -18.00 6.65
CA GLU A 332 0.13 -16.69 6.49
C GLU A 332 -0.10 -16.05 7.86
N TYR A 333 0.14 -14.75 7.96
CA TYR A 333 -0.11 -13.98 9.18
C TYR A 333 -1.31 -13.06 8.96
N VAL A 334 -2.25 -13.02 9.90
CA VAL A 334 -3.39 -12.09 9.84
C VAL A 334 -3.36 -11.19 11.06
N CYS A 335 -3.16 -9.88 10.86
CA CYS A 335 -3.13 -8.92 11.97
C CYS A 335 -4.50 -8.82 12.66
N GLU A 336 -4.48 -8.33 13.90
CA GLU A 336 -5.64 -8.13 14.77
C GLU A 336 -6.76 -7.31 14.10
N LEU A 337 -6.41 -6.25 13.35
CA LEU A 337 -7.41 -5.44 12.66
C LEU A 337 -8.05 -6.16 11.46
N CYS A 338 -7.35 -7.12 10.86
CA CYS A 338 -7.91 -7.94 9.78
C CYS A 338 -8.83 -9.02 10.37
N LEU A 339 -8.41 -9.65 11.47
CA LEU A 339 -9.22 -10.61 12.23
C LEU A 339 -10.52 -9.97 12.74
N LYS A 340 -10.45 -8.80 13.40
CA LYS A 340 -11.62 -8.01 13.85
C LYS A 340 -12.60 -7.72 12.71
N ASN A 341 -12.10 -7.59 11.48
CA ASN A 341 -12.89 -7.30 10.28
C ASN A 341 -13.30 -8.56 9.49
N GLY A 342 -13.26 -9.74 10.12
CA GLY A 342 -13.73 -11.01 9.56
C GLY A 342 -12.83 -11.63 8.49
N LYS A 343 -11.55 -11.24 8.42
CA LYS A 343 -10.57 -11.89 7.54
C LYS A 343 -9.89 -13.01 8.33
N GLN A 344 -9.96 -14.26 7.84
CA GLN A 344 -9.30 -15.41 8.44
C GLN A 344 -8.06 -15.84 7.63
N CYS A 345 -7.17 -16.62 8.26
CA CYS A 345 -6.15 -17.38 7.53
C CYS A 345 -6.87 -18.43 6.68
N CYS A 346 -6.45 -18.61 5.43
CA CYS A 346 -6.87 -19.77 4.67
C CYS A 346 -6.39 -21.02 5.43
N GLU A 347 -7.29 -21.90 5.87
CA GLU A 347 -6.90 -23.20 6.41
C GLU A 347 -6.16 -23.95 5.31
N ILE A 348 -4.86 -24.18 5.52
CA ILE A 348 -4.10 -25.11 4.70
C ILE A 348 -4.60 -26.50 5.09
N SER A 349 -5.32 -27.18 4.20
CA SER A 349 -5.55 -28.61 4.31
C SER A 349 -4.18 -29.30 4.29
N VAL A 350 -3.68 -29.68 5.45
CA VAL A 350 -2.55 -30.58 5.57
C VAL A 350 -3.00 -31.91 4.98
N LYS A 351 -2.56 -32.22 3.76
CA LYS A 351 -2.55 -33.59 3.26
C LYS A 351 -1.60 -34.36 4.18
N GLN A 352 -2.15 -35.17 5.08
CA GLN A 352 -1.40 -36.18 5.79
C GLN A 352 -1.07 -37.28 4.78
N ASP A 353 0.16 -37.25 4.26
CA ASP A 353 0.77 -38.43 3.65
C ASP A 353 1.19 -39.38 4.78
N TYR A 354 0.41 -40.44 4.98
CA TYR A 354 0.88 -41.69 5.56
C TYR A 354 0.44 -42.83 4.65
N GLN A 355 1.39 -43.39 3.90
CA GLN A 355 1.29 -44.73 3.33
C GLN A 355 2.17 -45.66 4.17
N ALA A 356 1.62 -46.77 4.69
CA ALA A 356 1.82 -48.11 4.13
C ALA A 356 1.37 -49.24 5.09
N GLU A 357 1.07 -50.38 4.46
CA GLU A 357 0.87 -51.77 4.98
C GLU A 357 -0.60 -52.14 5.31
N SER A 358 -1.34 -52.78 4.39
CA SER A 358 -1.45 -54.24 4.09
C SER A 358 -1.96 -55.04 5.31
N GLU A 359 -2.99 -55.90 5.28
CA GLU A 359 -3.43 -56.86 4.28
C GLU A 359 -4.77 -57.53 4.77
N LEU A 360 -5.43 -58.29 3.87
CA LEU A 360 -6.38 -59.42 4.10
C LEU A 360 -7.92 -59.24 4.05
N SER A 361 -8.46 -59.65 2.88
CA SER A 361 -9.49 -60.69 2.62
C SER A 361 -11.00 -60.47 2.86
N GLU A 362 -11.70 -60.25 1.72
CA GLU A 362 -12.82 -61.04 1.12
C GLU A 362 -14.23 -61.15 1.78
N PRO A 363 -15.30 -61.42 0.98
CA PRO A 363 -16.58 -60.71 1.03
C PRO A 363 -17.82 -61.58 1.34
N SER A 364 -19.00 -60.96 1.52
CA SER A 364 -20.31 -61.61 1.24
C SER A 364 -21.50 -60.63 1.23
N ASP A 365 -22.03 -60.42 0.02
CA ASP A 365 -23.41 -60.71 -0.43
C ASP A 365 -24.69 -60.37 0.38
N ILE A 366 -25.67 -59.88 -0.41
CA ILE A 366 -27.14 -59.98 -0.30
C ILE A 366 -27.90 -58.99 0.61
N GLY A 367 -28.50 -57.98 -0.04
CA GLY A 367 -29.95 -57.98 -0.29
C GLY A 367 -30.93 -57.31 0.71
N LYS A 368 -31.80 -56.51 0.10
CA LYS A 368 -33.20 -56.15 0.45
C LYS A 368 -33.49 -54.85 1.22
N LEU A 369 -34.23 -54.02 0.47
CA LEU A 369 -35.24 -53.03 0.89
C LEU A 369 -36.01 -53.40 2.17
N SER A 370 -36.30 -52.42 3.03
CA SER A 370 -37.64 -51.78 3.12
C SER A 370 -37.80 -50.79 4.31
N ILE A 371 -38.30 -49.59 3.97
CA ILE A 371 -39.44 -48.84 4.56
C ILE A 371 -39.45 -48.47 6.07
N SER A 372 -39.52 -47.14 6.27
CA SER A 372 -40.17 -46.34 7.33
C SER A 372 -39.72 -46.46 8.79
N ASN A 373 -39.35 -45.30 9.35
CA ASN A 373 -40.23 -44.67 10.33
C ASN A 373 -40.07 -43.13 10.38
N LYS A 374 -41.20 -42.45 10.19
CA LYS A 374 -41.42 -41.05 10.54
C LYS A 374 -41.40 -40.92 12.06
N ILE A 375 -40.67 -39.95 12.60
CA ILE A 375 -41.13 -39.16 13.75
C ILE A 375 -40.79 -37.69 13.47
N SER A 376 -41.83 -36.91 13.21
CA SER A 376 -41.80 -35.44 13.32
C SER A 376 -42.26 -35.07 14.73
N THR A 377 -41.59 -34.13 15.39
CA THR A 377 -42.21 -33.20 16.35
C THR A 377 -41.42 -31.90 16.41
N SER A 378 -42.03 -30.88 15.78
CA SER A 378 -41.99 -29.44 16.01
C SER A 378 -41.19 -28.85 17.18
N LYS A 379 -40.42 -27.78 16.86
CA LYS A 379 -40.26 -26.59 17.73
C LYS A 379 -40.66 -25.33 16.96
N ALA A 380 -41.33 -24.44 17.69
CA ALA A 380 -42.08 -23.26 17.26
C ALA A 380 -41.16 -22.04 16.95
N PRO A 381 -41.72 -20.92 16.42
CA PRO A 381 -40.96 -19.85 15.77
C PRO A 381 -40.45 -18.79 16.76
N GLY A 382 -39.18 -18.41 16.60
CA GLY A 382 -38.57 -17.26 17.25
C GLY A 382 -38.12 -16.26 16.19
N SER A 383 -38.69 -15.05 16.24
CA SER A 383 -38.48 -13.93 15.34
C SER A 383 -37.11 -13.28 15.47
N ASN A 384 -36.40 -13.19 14.34
CA ASN A 384 -35.67 -12.01 13.81
C ASN A 384 -34.62 -12.50 12.80
N GLY A 385 -35.09 -13.04 11.67
CA GLY A 385 -34.25 -13.29 10.51
C GLY A 385 -34.15 -12.02 9.69
N SER A 386 -33.03 -11.30 9.76
CA SER A 386 -32.66 -10.40 8.67
C SER A 386 -32.43 -11.27 7.44
N GLU A 387 -33.34 -11.25 6.46
CA GLU A 387 -33.06 -11.82 5.14
C GLU A 387 -31.80 -11.13 4.60
N GLN A 388 -30.69 -11.85 4.60
CA GLN A 388 -29.43 -11.37 4.04
C GLN A 388 -29.61 -11.32 2.52
N LEU A 389 -29.81 -10.12 1.97
CA LEU A 389 -29.89 -9.91 0.51
C LEU A 389 -28.70 -10.59 -0.18
N LYS A 390 -28.97 -11.46 -1.16
CA LYS A 390 -27.96 -12.21 -1.89
C LYS A 390 -27.11 -11.24 -2.72
N LYS A 391 -25.79 -11.21 -2.46
CA LYS A 391 -24.85 -10.35 -3.20
C LYS A 391 -24.73 -10.83 -4.66
N LEU A 392 -24.57 -9.87 -5.57
CA LEU A 392 -24.28 -10.13 -6.98
C LEU A 392 -22.88 -10.75 -7.13
N ARG A 393 -22.73 -11.86 -7.87
CA ARG A 393 -21.41 -12.42 -8.18
C ARG A 393 -20.91 -11.87 -9.51
N ILE A 394 -19.77 -11.18 -9.51
CA ILE A 394 -19.23 -10.50 -10.69
C ILE A 394 -17.89 -11.12 -11.08
N LEU A 395 -17.82 -11.68 -12.29
CA LEU A 395 -16.60 -12.21 -12.87
C LEU A 395 -15.67 -11.07 -13.32
N CYS A 396 -14.43 -11.03 -12.82
CA CYS A 396 -13.51 -9.91 -13.01
C CYS A 396 -12.33 -10.29 -13.93
N LEU A 397 -12.24 -9.64 -15.09
CA LEU A 397 -11.21 -9.85 -16.11
C LEU A 397 -10.15 -8.72 -16.06
N HIS A 398 -8.90 -9.09 -15.80
CA HIS A 398 -7.79 -8.14 -15.65
C HIS A 398 -7.28 -7.56 -16.98
N GLY A 399 -6.48 -6.49 -16.92
CA GLY A 399 -5.86 -5.87 -18.11
C GLY A 399 -4.66 -6.66 -18.65
N PHE A 400 -4.12 -6.22 -19.79
CA PHE A 400 -2.95 -6.84 -20.42
C PHE A 400 -1.70 -6.83 -19.51
N ARG A 401 -0.91 -7.92 -19.53
CA ARG A 401 0.27 -8.12 -18.66
C ARG A 401 -0.02 -7.98 -17.17
N GLN A 402 -1.23 -8.34 -16.75
CA GLN A 402 -1.63 -8.47 -15.35
C GLN A 402 -1.90 -9.94 -15.01
N ASN A 403 -2.44 -10.18 -13.82
CA ASN A 403 -2.93 -11.46 -13.33
C ASN A 403 -4.01 -11.19 -12.28
N SER A 404 -4.76 -12.21 -11.89
CA SER A 404 -5.87 -12.17 -10.94
C SER A 404 -5.47 -11.50 -9.61
N SER A 405 -4.31 -11.88 -9.07
CA SER A 405 -3.75 -11.34 -7.82
C SER A 405 -3.44 -9.84 -7.93
N ASN A 406 -2.77 -9.41 -8.99
CA ASN A 406 -2.49 -8.00 -9.25
C ASN A 406 -3.78 -7.20 -9.41
N PHE A 407 -4.73 -7.72 -10.16
CA PHE A 407 -5.99 -7.03 -10.42
C PHE A 407 -6.83 -6.90 -9.15
N LYS A 408 -6.96 -7.97 -8.36
CA LYS A 408 -7.60 -7.96 -7.03
C LYS A 408 -6.96 -6.94 -6.09
N GLY A 409 -5.63 -6.82 -6.11
CA GLY A 409 -4.91 -5.79 -5.35
C GLY A 409 -5.27 -4.37 -5.79
N ARG A 410 -5.25 -4.11 -7.10
CA ARG A 410 -5.57 -2.79 -7.70
C ARG A 410 -7.03 -2.39 -7.53
N THR A 411 -7.94 -3.35 -7.45
CA THR A 411 -9.39 -3.14 -7.26
C THR A 411 -9.84 -3.33 -5.81
N SER A 412 -8.92 -3.42 -4.85
CA SER A 412 -9.25 -3.61 -3.43
C SER A 412 -10.15 -2.50 -2.86
N SER A 413 -9.95 -1.24 -3.28
CA SER A 413 -10.84 -0.12 -2.94
C SER A 413 -12.26 -0.33 -3.48
N LEU A 414 -12.38 -0.79 -4.73
CA LEU A 414 -13.66 -1.10 -5.36
C LEU A 414 -14.38 -2.22 -4.60
N ALA A 415 -13.68 -3.34 -4.36
CA ALA A 415 -14.20 -4.47 -3.61
C ALA A 415 -14.70 -4.07 -2.21
N LYS A 416 -13.95 -3.19 -1.51
CA LYS A 416 -14.35 -2.67 -0.19
C LYS A 416 -15.64 -1.85 -0.28
N LYS A 417 -15.80 -1.02 -1.31
CA LYS A 417 -16.97 -0.15 -1.50
C LYS A 417 -18.21 -0.90 -2.00
N LEU A 418 -18.02 -2.00 -2.73
CA LEU A 418 -19.10 -2.86 -3.21
C LEU A 418 -19.40 -4.06 -2.30
N LYS A 419 -18.72 -4.21 -1.16
CA LYS A 419 -18.78 -5.42 -0.30
C LYS A 419 -20.18 -5.85 0.14
N HIS A 420 -21.14 -4.93 0.18
CA HIS A 420 -22.54 -5.21 0.56
C HIS A 420 -23.45 -5.46 -0.63
N ILE A 421 -22.99 -5.18 -1.84
CA ILE A 421 -23.75 -5.26 -3.11
C ILE A 421 -23.27 -6.45 -3.94
N ALA A 422 -21.96 -6.65 -4.04
CA ALA A 422 -21.36 -7.64 -4.92
C ALA A 422 -20.16 -8.36 -4.32
N GLU A 423 -19.97 -9.61 -4.74
CA GLU A 423 -18.77 -10.41 -4.62
C GLU A 423 -17.99 -10.36 -5.94
N LEU A 424 -16.73 -9.93 -5.89
CA LEU A 424 -15.86 -9.85 -7.08
C LEU A 424 -14.98 -11.10 -7.15
N VAL A 425 -15.12 -11.87 -8.23
CA VAL A 425 -14.38 -13.12 -8.46
C VAL A 425 -13.34 -12.90 -9.55
N PHE A 426 -12.05 -13.01 -9.19
CA PHE A 426 -10.93 -12.69 -10.07
C PHE A 426 -10.30 -13.97 -10.63
N ILE A 427 -10.05 -13.99 -11.94
CA ILE A 427 -9.45 -15.13 -12.64
C ILE A 427 -8.25 -14.68 -13.48
N ASP A 428 -7.36 -15.63 -13.77
CA ASP A 428 -6.18 -15.42 -14.60
C ASP A 428 -6.52 -15.69 -16.06
N ALA A 429 -6.02 -14.84 -16.96
CA ALA A 429 -6.15 -15.08 -18.39
C ALA A 429 -5.26 -16.27 -18.84
N PRO A 430 -5.66 -17.04 -19.87
CA PRO A 430 -4.99 -18.28 -20.23
C PRO A 430 -3.64 -18.07 -20.93
N HIS A 431 -3.48 -16.96 -21.66
CA HIS A 431 -2.25 -16.70 -22.42
C HIS A 431 -1.15 -16.18 -21.51
N LYS A 432 -0.14 -17.02 -21.22
CA LYS A 432 1.03 -16.62 -20.43
C LYS A 432 2.02 -15.85 -21.30
N LEU A 433 2.47 -14.70 -20.82
CA LEU A 433 3.38 -13.81 -21.52
C LEU A 433 4.81 -13.91 -20.97
N SER A 434 5.77 -13.85 -21.89
CA SER A 434 7.20 -13.72 -21.59
C SER A 434 7.51 -12.51 -20.71
N PHE A 435 8.49 -12.68 -19.83
CA PHE A 435 9.03 -11.59 -19.03
C PHE A 435 9.74 -10.59 -19.97
N VAL A 436 9.46 -9.30 -19.81
CA VAL A 436 10.13 -8.26 -20.58
C VAL A 436 11.02 -7.49 -19.62
N TYR A 437 12.32 -7.55 -19.85
CA TYR A 437 13.35 -6.87 -19.09
C TYR A 437 13.66 -5.52 -19.76
N ARG A 438 13.67 -4.42 -19.01
CA ARG A 438 14.16 -3.12 -19.49
C ARG A 438 15.51 -2.85 -18.83
N PRO A 439 16.63 -2.92 -19.56
CA PRO A 439 17.92 -2.50 -19.02
C PRO A 439 17.87 -0.99 -18.75
N HIS A 440 18.44 -0.58 -17.61
CA HIS A 440 18.63 0.84 -17.29
C HIS A 440 19.70 1.41 -18.23
N PRO A 441 19.56 2.65 -18.75
CA PRO A 441 20.53 3.23 -19.69
C PRO A 441 21.96 3.41 -19.13
N ASP A 442 22.20 3.17 -17.84
CA ASP A 442 23.48 3.41 -17.16
C ASP A 442 24.29 2.13 -16.88
N VAL A 443 23.97 1.00 -17.50
CA VAL A 443 24.72 -0.24 -17.33
C VAL A 443 25.50 -0.57 -18.60
N CYS A 444 26.76 -0.12 -18.66
CA CYS A 444 27.76 -0.70 -19.55
C CYS A 444 28.09 -2.13 -19.06
N SER A 445 27.27 -3.10 -19.43
CA SER A 445 27.64 -4.52 -19.35
C SER A 445 27.21 -5.21 -20.64
N ASP A 446 28.17 -5.81 -21.34
CA ASP A 446 28.01 -6.42 -22.67
C ASP A 446 27.12 -7.68 -22.73
N LYS A 447 26.25 -7.94 -21.75
CA LYS A 447 25.16 -8.94 -21.81
C LYS A 447 24.20 -8.81 -20.61
N PRO A 448 22.89 -8.62 -20.81
CA PRO A 448 21.92 -8.69 -19.72
C PRO A 448 21.80 -10.14 -19.21
N SER A 449 21.92 -10.33 -17.89
CA SER A 449 21.66 -11.62 -17.23
C SER A 449 20.22 -11.66 -16.69
N PRO A 450 19.48 -12.78 -16.89
CA PRO A 450 18.11 -12.88 -16.41
C PRO A 450 18.03 -12.92 -14.87
N PRO A 451 16.96 -12.37 -14.27
CA PRO A 451 16.73 -12.48 -12.83
C PRO A 451 16.55 -13.95 -12.43
N SER A 452 17.30 -14.42 -11.42
CA SER A 452 17.32 -15.81 -10.93
C SER A 452 16.09 -16.20 -10.07
N GLY A 453 15.02 -15.42 -10.11
CA GLY A 453 13.80 -15.65 -9.33
C GLY A 453 12.64 -16.02 -10.24
N THR A 454 11.73 -16.87 -9.75
CA THR A 454 10.45 -17.18 -10.40
C THR A 454 9.63 -15.90 -10.59
N ALA A 455 9.81 -15.21 -11.73
CA ALA A 455 9.05 -14.03 -12.06
C ALA A 455 7.57 -14.39 -12.12
N LYS A 456 6.73 -13.69 -11.34
CA LYS A 456 5.28 -13.91 -11.34
C LYS A 456 4.76 -13.77 -12.77
N THR A 457 4.19 -14.86 -13.30
CA THR A 457 3.69 -14.94 -14.67
C THR A 457 2.70 -13.81 -14.95
N LYS A 458 2.91 -13.12 -16.07
CA LYS A 458 1.97 -12.15 -16.61
C LYS A 458 1.11 -12.85 -17.64
N SER A 459 -0.15 -12.48 -17.75
CA SER A 459 -1.06 -13.08 -18.72
C SER A 459 -1.87 -12.04 -19.49
N ALA A 460 -2.53 -12.51 -20.54
CA ALA A 460 -3.39 -11.73 -21.42
C ALA A 460 -4.60 -12.54 -21.89
N TRP A 461 -5.67 -11.84 -22.24
CA TRP A 461 -6.87 -12.40 -22.85
C TRP A 461 -6.76 -12.48 -24.37
N LEU A 462 -6.06 -11.53 -24.97
CA LEU A 462 -5.82 -11.45 -26.40
C LEU A 462 -4.32 -11.27 -26.65
N VAL A 463 -3.82 -11.85 -27.73
CA VAL A 463 -2.40 -11.85 -28.07
C VAL A 463 -2.21 -11.42 -29.53
N SER A 464 -0.99 -11.04 -29.88
CA SER A 464 -0.63 -10.77 -31.27
C SER A 464 -0.34 -12.08 -32.02
N PRO A 465 -0.62 -12.18 -33.34
CA PRO A 465 -0.41 -13.41 -34.12
C PRO A 465 1.04 -13.94 -34.07
N ASN A 466 2.01 -13.05 -33.84
CA ASN A 466 3.44 -13.37 -33.80
C ASN A 466 3.95 -13.77 -32.40
N MET A 467 3.08 -13.88 -31.38
CA MET A 467 3.48 -14.35 -30.05
C MET A 467 3.57 -15.88 -30.04
N SER A 468 4.78 -16.43 -30.19
CA SER A 468 5.03 -17.86 -29.96
C SER A 468 4.91 -18.19 -28.46
N CYS A 469 3.84 -18.87 -28.07
CA CYS A 469 3.60 -19.31 -26.69
C CYS A 469 4.40 -20.59 -26.36
N HIS A 470 5.73 -20.53 -26.40
CA HIS A 470 6.55 -21.69 -26.03
C HIS A 470 7.57 -21.33 -24.94
N THR A 471 7.49 -22.09 -23.85
CA THR A 471 8.40 -22.19 -22.69
C THR A 471 8.57 -20.99 -21.75
N MET A 472 8.50 -21.28 -20.44
CA MET A 472 8.59 -20.34 -19.29
C MET A 472 9.96 -19.66 -19.11
N GLN A 473 10.86 -19.77 -20.08
CA GLN A 473 12.26 -19.33 -19.98
C GLN A 473 12.62 -18.18 -20.93
N ASP A 474 11.70 -17.76 -21.79
CA ASP A 474 11.97 -16.67 -22.73
C ASP A 474 11.69 -15.33 -22.06
N TRP A 475 12.75 -14.60 -21.73
CA TRP A 475 12.70 -13.18 -21.41
C TRP A 475 13.22 -12.40 -22.62
N LYS A 476 12.64 -11.23 -22.88
CA LYS A 476 13.08 -10.33 -23.97
C LYS A 476 13.47 -8.98 -23.41
N VAL A 477 14.51 -8.36 -23.97
CA VAL A 477 14.82 -6.94 -23.71
C VAL A 477 13.76 -6.09 -24.40
N ALA A 478 13.25 -5.03 -23.77
CA ALA A 478 12.33 -4.14 -24.45
C ALA A 478 13.10 -3.28 -25.48
N ASP A 479 12.90 -3.57 -26.76
CA ASP A 479 13.58 -2.88 -27.86
C ASP A 479 13.03 -1.46 -28.13
N ALA A 480 11.91 -1.07 -27.48
CA ALA A 480 11.23 0.19 -27.72
C ALA A 480 10.48 0.74 -26.47
N PRO A 481 10.18 2.06 -26.44
CA PRO A 481 9.24 2.66 -25.47
C PRO A 481 7.85 1.99 -25.53
N PHE A 482 7.06 2.15 -24.47
CA PHE A 482 5.70 1.56 -24.40
C PHE A 482 4.84 2.14 -25.53
N ASP A 483 4.35 1.27 -26.41
CA ASP A 483 3.42 1.67 -27.47
C ASP A 483 2.00 1.82 -26.90
N PRO A 484 1.45 3.04 -26.84
CA PRO A 484 0.07 3.26 -26.38
C PRO A 484 -0.97 2.63 -27.32
N LEU A 485 -0.60 2.24 -28.54
CA LEU A 485 -1.49 1.58 -29.51
C LEU A 485 -1.31 0.06 -29.56
N GLN A 486 -0.47 -0.55 -28.72
CA GLN A 486 -0.20 -2.00 -28.79
C GLN A 486 -1.48 -2.85 -28.71
N TYR A 487 -2.55 -2.32 -28.11
CA TYR A 487 -3.83 -3.01 -27.98
C TYR A 487 -4.49 -3.31 -29.33
N GLN A 488 -4.15 -2.55 -30.37
CA GLN A 488 -4.61 -2.75 -31.75
C GLN A 488 -3.94 -3.96 -32.41
N GLU A 489 -2.77 -4.37 -31.92
CA GLU A 489 -2.02 -5.52 -32.44
C GLU A 489 -2.42 -6.85 -31.79
N GLN A 490 -3.32 -6.83 -30.80
CA GLN A 490 -3.77 -8.03 -30.07
C GLN A 490 -4.93 -8.71 -30.82
N THR A 491 -4.62 -9.17 -32.03
CA THR A 491 -5.61 -9.65 -33.02
C THR A 491 -5.86 -11.16 -32.99
N ASP A 492 -5.40 -11.89 -31.97
CA ASP A 492 -5.58 -13.34 -31.84
C ASP A 492 -5.83 -13.78 -30.38
N GLY A 493 -6.03 -15.09 -30.14
CA GLY A 493 -6.21 -15.68 -28.81
C GLY A 493 -7.66 -15.72 -28.31
N PHE A 494 -8.61 -15.16 -29.07
CA PHE A 494 -10.02 -15.09 -28.67
C PHE A 494 -10.65 -16.47 -28.43
N LYS A 495 -10.46 -17.43 -29.36
CA LYS A 495 -11.08 -18.77 -29.25
C LYS A 495 -10.65 -19.51 -27.99
N GLU A 496 -9.36 -19.45 -27.67
CA GLU A 496 -8.80 -20.07 -26.45
C GLU A 496 -9.33 -19.39 -25.19
N SER A 497 -9.30 -18.05 -25.16
CA SER A 497 -9.84 -17.28 -24.03
C SER A 497 -11.32 -17.50 -23.82
N TYR A 498 -12.10 -17.60 -24.90
CA TYR A 498 -13.53 -17.87 -24.84
C TYR A 498 -13.80 -19.27 -24.28
N ALA A 499 -13.17 -20.31 -24.83
CA ALA A 499 -13.32 -21.68 -24.34
C ALA A 499 -12.88 -21.83 -22.87
N TYR A 500 -11.79 -21.16 -22.49
CA TYR A 500 -11.35 -21.10 -21.10
C TYR A 500 -12.40 -20.45 -20.18
N LEU A 501 -12.94 -19.29 -20.56
CA LEU A 501 -13.97 -18.60 -19.78
C LEU A 501 -15.27 -19.41 -19.69
N GLU A 502 -15.69 -20.07 -20.77
CA GLU A 502 -16.84 -21.00 -20.74
C GLU A 502 -16.61 -22.13 -19.73
N SER A 503 -15.41 -22.69 -19.69
CA SER A 503 -15.06 -23.75 -18.72
C SER A 503 -15.15 -23.27 -17.27
N ILE A 504 -14.67 -22.06 -16.99
CA ILE A 504 -14.74 -21.45 -15.65
C ILE A 504 -16.20 -21.17 -15.26
N ILE A 505 -16.97 -20.59 -16.17
CA ILE A 505 -18.39 -20.30 -15.94
C ILE A 505 -19.19 -21.60 -15.73
N ALA A 506 -18.85 -22.67 -16.44
CA ALA A 506 -19.49 -23.97 -16.26
C ALA A 506 -19.14 -24.63 -14.92
N GLN A 507 -17.90 -24.48 -14.43
CA GLN A 507 -17.41 -25.05 -13.17
C GLN A 507 -17.88 -24.27 -11.94
N ASP A 508 -17.66 -22.96 -11.93
CA ASP A 508 -17.88 -22.07 -10.77
C ASP A 508 -19.25 -21.37 -10.80
N GLY A 509 -20.16 -21.87 -11.65
CA GLY A 509 -21.38 -21.22 -12.15
C GLY A 509 -22.16 -20.38 -11.16
N ASN A 510 -23.00 -19.49 -11.71
CA ASN A 510 -23.74 -18.43 -11.00
C ASN A 510 -22.96 -17.10 -10.89
N PHE A 511 -22.59 -16.51 -12.03
CA PHE A 511 -22.16 -15.10 -12.12
C PHE A 511 -23.32 -14.25 -12.62
N ASP A 512 -23.68 -13.22 -11.86
CA ASP A 512 -24.72 -12.24 -12.22
C ASP A 512 -24.23 -11.24 -13.27
N GLY A 513 -22.94 -10.93 -13.29
CA GLY A 513 -22.36 -9.97 -14.23
C GLY A 513 -20.88 -10.18 -14.48
N VAL A 514 -20.35 -9.39 -15.41
CA VAL A 514 -18.92 -9.38 -15.75
C VAL A 514 -18.35 -7.97 -15.60
N LEU A 515 -17.15 -7.86 -15.06
CA LEU A 515 -16.38 -6.63 -14.98
C LEU A 515 -15.04 -6.83 -15.68
N GLY A 516 -14.72 -5.97 -16.64
CA GLY A 516 -13.43 -5.98 -17.31
C GLY A 516 -12.68 -4.66 -17.16
N PHE A 517 -11.36 -4.73 -17.13
CA PHE A 517 -10.48 -3.55 -17.17
C PHE A 517 -9.52 -3.62 -18.36
N SER A 518 -9.41 -2.53 -19.13
CA SER A 518 -8.49 -2.45 -20.29
C SER A 518 -8.76 -3.60 -21.27
N GLN A 519 -7.75 -4.41 -21.61
CA GLN A 519 -7.94 -5.63 -22.42
C GLN A 519 -9.02 -6.58 -21.85
N GLY A 520 -9.16 -6.68 -20.53
CA GLY A 520 -10.21 -7.48 -19.91
C GLY A 520 -11.61 -6.93 -20.19
N ALA A 521 -11.77 -5.62 -20.37
CA ALA A 521 -13.03 -5.01 -20.80
C ALA A 521 -13.35 -5.34 -22.25
N ALA A 522 -12.35 -5.32 -23.12
CA ALA A 522 -12.51 -5.74 -24.52
C ALA A 522 -12.94 -7.22 -24.62
N MET A 523 -12.29 -8.12 -23.85
CA MET A 523 -12.66 -9.53 -23.78
C MET A 523 -14.05 -9.75 -23.16
N ALA A 524 -14.40 -9.02 -22.11
CA ALA A 524 -15.72 -9.09 -21.49
C ALA A 524 -16.83 -8.68 -22.48
N ALA A 525 -16.59 -7.67 -23.32
CA ALA A 525 -17.57 -7.24 -24.31
C ALA A 525 -17.77 -8.29 -25.41
N LEU A 526 -16.70 -8.96 -25.86
CA LEU A 526 -16.79 -10.10 -26.77
C LEU A 526 -17.58 -11.26 -26.16
N LEU A 527 -17.39 -11.53 -24.87
CA LEU A 527 -18.13 -12.54 -24.14
C LEU A 527 -19.64 -12.21 -24.08
N CYS A 528 -19.98 -10.94 -23.83
CA CYS A 528 -21.37 -10.46 -23.84
C CYS A 528 -22.01 -10.58 -25.24
N ARG A 529 -21.25 -10.27 -26.30
CA ARG A 529 -21.68 -10.47 -27.69
C ARG A 529 -21.95 -11.94 -27.98
N GLN A 530 -21.03 -12.81 -27.60
CA GLN A 530 -21.15 -14.24 -27.88
C GLN A 530 -22.35 -14.84 -27.13
N GLN A 531 -22.59 -14.44 -25.88
CA GLN A 531 -23.81 -14.79 -25.12
C GLN A 531 -25.11 -14.37 -25.85
N GLN A 532 -25.13 -13.28 -26.61
CA GLN A 532 -26.32 -12.90 -27.39
C GLN A 532 -26.54 -13.82 -28.60
N LYS A 533 -25.46 -14.33 -29.20
CA LYS A 533 -25.50 -15.26 -30.35
C LYS A 533 -25.82 -16.69 -29.92
N THR A 534 -25.24 -17.13 -28.81
CA THR A 534 -25.45 -18.46 -28.25
C THR A 534 -26.50 -18.34 -27.15
N CYS A 535 -27.71 -18.89 -27.35
CA CYS A 535 -28.75 -18.97 -26.30
C CYS A 535 -28.33 -19.80 -25.05
N GLY A 536 -27.04 -20.10 -24.88
CA GLY A 536 -26.43 -20.89 -23.82
C GLY A 536 -25.80 -20.05 -22.69
N SER A 537 -24.82 -20.63 -22.00
CA SER A 537 -24.01 -19.99 -20.95
C SER A 537 -22.84 -19.23 -21.56
N PRO A 538 -22.37 -18.09 -21.03
CA PRO A 538 -22.81 -17.41 -19.79
C PRO A 538 -24.18 -16.74 -19.89
N LYS A 539 -24.80 -16.46 -18.74
CA LYS A 539 -26.04 -15.69 -18.63
C LYS A 539 -25.84 -14.46 -17.75
N PHE A 540 -24.88 -13.61 -18.11
CA PHE A 540 -24.71 -12.33 -17.43
C PHE A 540 -25.97 -11.50 -17.58
N ARG A 541 -26.32 -10.77 -16.52
CA ARG A 541 -27.43 -9.81 -16.45
C ARG A 541 -26.95 -8.39 -16.73
N PHE A 542 -25.66 -8.13 -16.53
CA PHE A 542 -25.04 -6.83 -16.79
C PHE A 542 -23.52 -6.95 -17.05
N GLY A 543 -22.94 -5.89 -17.63
CA GLY A 543 -21.50 -5.73 -17.83
C GLY A 543 -20.96 -4.40 -17.29
N ILE A 544 -19.74 -4.40 -16.75
CA ILE A 544 -19.01 -3.20 -16.32
C ILE A 544 -17.68 -3.14 -17.08
N PHE A 545 -17.47 -2.10 -17.87
CA PHE A 545 -16.34 -1.98 -18.78
C PHE A 545 -15.51 -0.75 -18.41
N CYS A 546 -14.33 -0.97 -17.84
CA CYS A 546 -13.45 0.12 -17.41
C CYS A 546 -12.27 0.29 -18.37
N SER A 547 -12.12 1.48 -18.97
CA SER A 547 -11.13 1.79 -20.02
C SER A 547 -11.07 0.72 -21.12
N GLY A 548 -12.23 0.24 -21.57
CA GLY A 548 -12.33 -0.77 -22.63
C GLY A 548 -12.19 -0.18 -24.04
N TYR A 549 -12.09 -1.06 -25.02
CA TYR A 549 -12.04 -0.72 -26.45
C TYR A 549 -12.68 -1.85 -27.27
N PRO A 550 -13.17 -1.58 -28.49
CA PRO A 550 -13.57 -2.64 -29.42
C PRO A 550 -12.35 -3.49 -29.73
N ALA A 551 -12.40 -4.76 -29.35
CA ALA A 551 -11.31 -5.67 -29.64
C ALA A 551 -11.17 -5.79 -31.17
N PRO A 552 -9.95 -5.78 -31.75
CA PRO A 552 -9.74 -5.97 -33.19
C PRO A 552 -9.95 -7.44 -33.62
N VAL A 553 -10.68 -8.22 -32.82
CA VAL A 553 -10.94 -9.65 -32.99
C VAL A 553 -12.41 -9.93 -32.74
N GLY A 554 -12.93 -10.93 -33.44
CA GLY A 554 -14.32 -11.32 -33.32
C GLY A 554 -15.23 -10.52 -34.24
N ASP A 555 -16.25 -11.20 -34.77
CA ASP A 555 -17.24 -10.59 -35.65
C ASP A 555 -18.29 -9.85 -34.81
N PHE A 556 -18.06 -8.54 -34.66
CA PHE A 556 -19.10 -7.61 -34.26
C PHE A 556 -19.95 -7.30 -35.49
N ASP A 557 -20.96 -8.14 -35.72
CA ASP A 557 -22.06 -7.75 -36.59
C ASP A 557 -22.63 -6.39 -36.13
N ARG A 558 -23.28 -5.67 -37.06
CA ARG A 558 -23.84 -4.33 -36.78
C ARG A 558 -24.99 -4.34 -35.76
N GLU A 559 -25.38 -5.50 -35.23
CA GLU A 559 -26.42 -5.57 -34.21
C GLU A 559 -25.89 -4.98 -32.89
N PRO A 560 -26.66 -4.21 -32.11
CA PRO A 560 -26.23 -3.78 -30.78
C PRO A 560 -26.21 -4.92 -29.73
N ILE A 561 -25.30 -4.85 -28.76
CA ILE A 561 -25.30 -5.73 -27.57
C ILE A 561 -26.41 -5.27 -26.61
N ARG A 562 -27.38 -6.14 -26.33
CA ARG A 562 -28.59 -5.80 -25.53
C ARG A 562 -28.40 -5.91 -24.02
N LEU A 563 -27.23 -6.38 -23.58
CA LEU A 563 -26.91 -6.54 -22.16
C LEU A 563 -26.76 -5.15 -21.51
N PRO A 564 -27.47 -4.84 -20.41
CA PRO A 564 -27.24 -3.61 -19.65
C PRO A 564 -25.77 -3.41 -19.29
N SER A 565 -25.23 -2.21 -19.54
CA SER A 565 -23.81 -1.96 -19.37
C SER A 565 -23.49 -0.63 -18.70
N LEU A 566 -22.40 -0.63 -17.93
CA LEU A 566 -21.77 0.56 -17.38
C LEU A 566 -20.35 0.69 -17.95
N HIS A 567 -20.06 1.83 -18.57
CA HIS A 567 -18.75 2.12 -19.16
C HIS A 567 -18.10 3.24 -18.36
N CYS A 568 -16.92 2.97 -17.78
CA CYS A 568 -16.16 3.93 -16.99
C CYS A 568 -14.79 4.18 -17.62
N PHE A 569 -14.43 5.41 -17.97
CA PHE A 569 -13.12 5.68 -18.57
C PHE A 569 -12.67 7.13 -18.39
N GLY A 570 -11.37 7.37 -18.63
CA GLY A 570 -10.79 8.71 -18.62
C GLY A 570 -11.38 9.59 -19.72
N GLY A 571 -12.19 10.60 -19.39
CA GLY A 571 -12.77 11.55 -20.34
C GLY A 571 -11.78 12.65 -20.74
N GLY A 572 -11.82 13.11 -22.00
CA GLY A 572 -10.91 14.14 -22.53
C GLY A 572 -9.62 13.61 -23.19
N GLU A 573 -9.01 14.41 -24.08
CA GLU A 573 -7.76 14.05 -24.75
C GLU A 573 -6.59 13.95 -23.75
N GLY A 574 -5.84 12.84 -23.79
CA GLY A 574 -4.60 12.67 -23.01
C GLY A 574 -4.77 12.28 -21.54
N HIS A 575 -6.00 12.15 -21.03
CA HIS A 575 -6.26 11.70 -19.66
C HIS A 575 -6.00 10.19 -19.49
N ASP A 576 -6.60 9.34 -20.33
CA ASP A 576 -6.19 7.94 -20.45
C ASP A 576 -5.14 7.80 -21.57
N ARG A 577 -3.87 7.67 -21.15
CA ARG A 577 -2.71 7.56 -22.05
C ARG A 577 -2.50 6.15 -22.59
N GLN A 578 -3.27 5.16 -22.13
CA GLN A 578 -3.17 3.78 -22.60
C GLN A 578 -4.29 3.43 -23.57
N ILE A 579 -5.52 3.86 -23.28
CA ILE A 579 -6.69 3.67 -24.13
C ILE A 579 -7.35 5.02 -24.35
N ALA A 580 -7.32 5.51 -25.59
CA ALA A 580 -7.92 6.79 -25.92
C ALA A 580 -9.43 6.79 -25.61
N SER A 581 -9.95 7.88 -25.05
CA SER A 581 -11.38 8.05 -24.70
C SER A 581 -12.32 7.72 -25.87
N ARG A 582 -11.92 8.05 -27.10
CA ARG A 582 -12.64 7.69 -28.34
C ARG A 582 -12.87 6.20 -28.48
N ALA A 583 -11.89 5.36 -28.13
CA ALA A 583 -12.00 3.91 -28.23
C ALA A 583 -12.97 3.35 -27.17
N SER A 584 -12.94 3.89 -25.96
CA SER A 584 -13.93 3.51 -24.93
C SER A 584 -15.35 3.96 -25.28
N THR A 585 -15.48 5.13 -25.92
CA THR A 585 -16.75 5.63 -26.46
C THR A 585 -17.27 4.75 -27.60
N GLU A 586 -16.37 4.33 -28.51
CA GLU A 586 -16.70 3.41 -29.59
C GLU A 586 -17.21 2.08 -29.04
N LEU A 587 -16.54 1.51 -28.02
CA LEU A 587 -17.02 0.29 -27.35
C LEU A 587 -18.41 0.49 -26.73
N ALA A 588 -18.66 1.63 -26.08
CA ALA A 588 -19.96 1.94 -25.50
C ALA A 588 -21.06 2.02 -26.57
N GLY A 589 -20.75 2.61 -27.73
CA GLY A 589 -21.66 2.68 -28.88
C GLY A 589 -22.03 1.34 -29.53
N MET A 590 -21.38 0.24 -29.13
CA MET A 590 -21.73 -1.11 -29.57
C MET A 590 -22.87 -1.73 -28.74
N PHE A 591 -23.24 -1.11 -27.62
CA PHE A 591 -24.35 -1.54 -26.76
C PHE A 591 -25.64 -0.80 -27.14
N GLU A 592 -26.79 -1.41 -26.88
CA GLU A 592 -28.10 -0.84 -27.21
C GLU A 592 -28.32 0.51 -26.49
N GLU A 593 -28.77 1.50 -27.27
CA GLU A 593 -29.09 2.83 -26.77
C GLU A 593 -30.17 2.74 -25.67
N GLY A 594 -29.97 3.45 -24.55
CA GLY A 594 -30.84 3.38 -23.38
C GLY A 594 -30.54 2.23 -22.40
N ARG A 595 -29.65 1.30 -22.75
CA ARG A 595 -29.11 0.26 -21.84
C ARG A 595 -27.64 0.44 -21.48
N CYS A 596 -26.97 1.39 -22.12
CA CYS A 596 -25.59 1.78 -21.86
C CYS A 596 -25.54 3.03 -20.98
N THR A 597 -24.84 2.95 -19.85
CA THR A 597 -24.53 4.10 -18.98
C THR A 597 -23.04 4.45 -19.12
N ILE A 598 -22.72 5.70 -19.40
CA ILE A 598 -21.33 6.19 -19.53
C ILE A 598 -20.98 7.05 -18.32
N VAL A 599 -19.79 6.80 -17.75
CA VAL A 599 -19.20 7.55 -16.64
C VAL A 599 -17.77 7.94 -17.02
N GLU A 600 -17.60 9.19 -17.43
CA GLU A 600 -16.28 9.77 -17.69
C GLU A 600 -15.64 10.29 -16.41
N HIS A 601 -14.32 10.13 -16.27
CA HIS A 601 -13.55 10.64 -15.14
C HIS A 601 -12.20 11.23 -15.55
N ASP A 602 -11.54 11.96 -14.64
CA ASP A 602 -10.25 12.63 -14.86
C ASP A 602 -9.04 11.81 -14.36
N MET A 603 -9.27 10.63 -13.78
CA MET A 603 -8.24 9.84 -13.10
C MET A 603 -7.33 8.97 -14.02
N GLY A 604 -7.46 9.11 -15.35
CA GLY A 604 -6.69 8.37 -16.34
C GLY A 604 -7.01 6.86 -16.42
N HIS A 605 -6.01 6.01 -16.69
CA HIS A 605 -6.20 4.56 -16.91
C HIS A 605 -6.42 3.76 -15.61
N ILE A 606 -7.57 3.92 -14.98
CA ILE A 606 -7.91 3.32 -13.69
C ILE A 606 -9.42 3.05 -13.56
N ILE A 607 -9.81 2.14 -12.65
CA ILE A 607 -11.22 2.02 -12.23
C ILE A 607 -11.51 3.11 -11.17
N PRO A 608 -12.46 4.03 -11.42
CA PRO A 608 -12.72 5.13 -10.52
C PRO A 608 -13.48 4.65 -9.27
N THR A 609 -12.89 4.85 -8.08
CA THR A 609 -13.49 4.43 -6.79
C THR A 609 -13.86 5.61 -5.88
N ARG A 610 -13.75 6.84 -6.40
CA ARG A 610 -14.13 8.08 -5.73
C ARG A 610 -15.56 8.48 -6.10
N PRO A 611 -16.31 9.14 -5.21
CA PRO A 611 -17.52 9.86 -5.59
C PRO A 611 -17.21 10.92 -6.67
N PRO A 612 -18.14 11.22 -7.60
CA PRO A 612 -19.46 10.59 -7.73
C PRO A 612 -19.44 9.24 -8.48
N TYR A 613 -18.30 8.86 -9.08
CA TYR A 613 -18.21 7.72 -9.99
C TYR A 613 -18.56 6.37 -9.34
N ILE A 614 -18.09 6.14 -8.11
CA ILE A 614 -18.43 4.91 -7.40
C ILE A 614 -19.91 4.83 -7.06
N ASP A 615 -20.56 5.96 -6.81
CA ASP A 615 -21.97 5.98 -6.47
C ASP A 615 -22.83 5.70 -7.71
N ARG A 616 -22.42 6.19 -8.89
CA ARG A 616 -22.99 5.74 -10.17
C ARG A 616 -22.86 4.23 -10.41
N MET A 617 -21.72 3.64 -10.03
CA MET A 617 -21.55 2.20 -10.15
C MET A 617 -22.44 1.42 -9.17
N LYS A 618 -22.64 1.93 -7.95
CA LYS A 618 -23.60 1.33 -7.01
C LYS A 618 -25.04 1.47 -7.51
N GLU A 619 -25.44 2.65 -7.98
CA GLU A 619 -26.76 2.90 -8.59
C GLU A 619 -27.04 1.91 -9.72
N PHE A 620 -26.08 1.72 -10.62
CA PHE A 620 -26.17 0.74 -11.69
C PHE A 620 -26.37 -0.68 -11.16
N LEU A 621 -25.56 -1.12 -10.18
CA LEU A 621 -25.63 -2.45 -9.61
C LEU A 621 -26.92 -2.70 -8.81
N CYS A 622 -27.46 -1.67 -8.14
CA CYS A 622 -28.72 -1.76 -7.40
C CYS A 622 -29.92 -2.11 -8.29
N ASN A 623 -29.86 -1.89 -9.60
CA ASN A 623 -30.91 -2.33 -10.53
C ASN A 623 -30.99 -3.87 -10.68
N PHE A 624 -30.04 -4.62 -10.12
CA PHE A 624 -29.93 -6.07 -10.27
C PHE A 624 -30.02 -6.83 -8.94
N ILE A 625 -30.05 -6.12 -7.81
CA ILE A 625 -30.30 -6.67 -6.47
C ILE A 625 -31.80 -6.70 -6.25
#